data_AF-A0A443Q2W8-F1
#
_entry.id   AF-A0A443Q2W8-F1
#
_cell.length_a   1.000
_cell.length_b   1.000
_cell.length_c   1.000
_cell.angle_alpha   90.00
_cell.angle_beta   90.00
_cell.angle_gamma   90.00
#
_symmetry.space_group_name_H-M   'P 1'
#
loop_
_entity.id
_entity.type
_entity.pdbx_description
1 polymer ?
#
loop_
_entity_poly.entity_id
_entity_poly.type
_entity_poly.pdbx_seq_one_letter_code
_entity_poly.pdbx_strand_id
1 'polypeptide(L)'
;MDDHTMYMDPIDARPVDASMRDAVAALEHHLGYRFRNPNLLVDALTHTSYPEGATYERLEFVGDAVLGLAISYHLYLAYPHLDTGKLSVLRAANVTTEKFARVAVRHGLYQYLRRNSPTLDEKVKEFADSISEEADEVYHMSAIKAPKVLADIVEGIAAAVYVDCNLNLEILWTVFRRLLEPMVTLETLQRRPPVMTLFEFCRKQGKQLDIQYRNEGSKCIASVYVDGELLGSGSSEQKETAKLYAVQEALQGLLASVPRDMETDKVMEEEGARKRLNELCTKNRWPNPCYRVEKELGLAHDTRFICSVQVDTLAGVFVSTGDSKSRGKDSESSAAFAMLNLLLEMGHGCGH
;
A
#
# COMPACT_ATOMS: atom_id res chain seq x y z
N MET A 1 -3.18 10.24 -47.52
CA MET A 1 -2.19 10.70 -46.51
C MET A 1 -2.82 11.94 -45.91
N ASP A 2 -3.79 11.71 -45.03
CA ASP A 2 -4.46 12.79 -44.33
C ASP A 2 -3.61 13.10 -43.11
N ASP A 3 -2.94 14.24 -43.19
CA ASP A 3 -2.13 14.82 -42.13
C ASP A 3 -3.08 15.29 -41.02
N HIS A 4 -3.48 14.36 -40.15
CA HIS A 4 -4.07 14.68 -38.86
C HIS A 4 -2.98 15.23 -37.93
N THR A 5 -2.39 16.37 -38.29
CA THR A 5 -1.93 17.32 -37.28
C THR A 5 -3.17 17.75 -36.53
N MET A 6 -3.40 17.09 -35.40
CA MET A 6 -4.34 17.46 -34.36
C MET A 6 -3.97 18.88 -33.94
N TYR A 7 -4.57 19.87 -34.60
CA TYR A 7 -4.52 21.27 -34.21
C TYR A 7 -5.08 21.34 -32.80
N MET A 8 -4.20 21.27 -31.81
CA MET A 8 -4.43 21.88 -30.52
C MET A 8 -4.58 23.36 -30.84
N ASP A 9 -5.83 23.82 -30.95
CA ASP A 9 -6.15 25.25 -30.88
C ASP A 9 -5.31 25.85 -29.74
N PRO A 10 -4.71 27.04 -29.92
CA PRO A 10 -3.88 27.65 -28.90
C PRO A 10 -4.72 27.75 -27.63
N ILE A 11 -4.43 26.89 -26.66
CA ILE A 11 -5.25 26.69 -25.46
C ILE A 11 -5.34 28.06 -24.78
N ASP A 12 -6.51 28.66 -24.88
CA ASP A 12 -6.98 29.86 -24.21
C ASP A 12 -5.91 30.70 -23.49
N ALA A 13 -5.34 31.67 -24.20
CA ALA A 13 -4.63 32.80 -23.60
C ALA A 13 -5.61 33.77 -22.90
N ARG A 14 -6.61 33.24 -22.19
CA ARG A 14 -7.51 34.04 -21.36
C ARG A 14 -6.72 34.55 -20.15
N PRO A 15 -6.86 35.83 -19.79
CA PRO A 15 -6.20 36.33 -18.59
C PRO A 15 -6.79 35.61 -17.37
N VAL A 16 -5.92 35.17 -16.46
CA VAL A 16 -6.35 34.58 -15.18
C VAL A 16 -7.23 35.57 -14.44
N ASP A 17 -8.41 35.09 -14.04
CA ASP A 17 -9.35 35.82 -13.19
C ASP A 17 -8.60 36.38 -11.98
N ALA A 18 -8.75 37.70 -11.76
CA ALA A 18 -8.04 38.40 -10.69
C ALA A 18 -8.28 37.77 -9.31
N SER A 19 -9.47 37.20 -9.09
CA SER A 19 -9.82 36.52 -7.84
C SER A 19 -9.03 35.25 -7.57
N MET A 20 -8.45 34.62 -8.61
CA MET A 20 -7.74 33.34 -8.52
C MET A 20 -6.23 33.45 -8.55
N ARG A 21 -5.68 34.65 -8.80
CA ARG A 21 -4.22 34.82 -8.97
C ARG A 21 -3.43 34.38 -7.74
N ASP A 22 -3.91 34.72 -6.56
CA ASP A 22 -3.24 34.38 -5.30
C ASP A 22 -3.31 32.87 -5.03
N ALA A 23 -4.46 32.24 -5.31
CA ALA A 23 -4.64 30.80 -5.19
C ALA A 23 -3.74 30.02 -6.16
N VAL A 24 -3.67 30.48 -7.42
CA VAL A 24 -2.79 29.92 -8.44
C VAL A 24 -1.32 30.04 -8.00
N ALA A 25 -0.86 31.23 -7.61
CA ALA A 25 0.51 31.44 -7.20
C ALA A 25 0.89 30.60 -5.96
N ALA A 26 -0.02 30.49 -4.99
CA ALA A 26 0.19 29.67 -3.80
C ALA A 26 0.33 28.19 -4.14
N LEU A 27 -0.55 27.65 -5.01
CA LEU A 27 -0.46 26.26 -5.43
C LEU A 27 0.72 25.98 -6.36
N GLU A 28 1.09 26.88 -7.27
CA GLU A 28 2.31 26.74 -8.07
C GLU A 28 3.55 26.60 -7.19
N HIS A 29 3.62 27.43 -6.13
CA HIS A 29 4.68 27.34 -5.13
C HIS A 29 4.61 26.02 -4.34
N HIS A 30 3.42 25.62 -3.90
CA HIS A 30 3.22 24.38 -3.12
C HIS A 30 3.56 23.12 -3.92
N LEU A 31 3.17 23.09 -5.20
CA LEU A 31 3.46 21.99 -6.14
C LEU A 31 4.92 22.00 -6.61
N GLY A 32 5.60 23.15 -6.53
CA GLY A 32 6.91 23.35 -7.17
C GLY A 32 6.81 23.28 -8.70
N TYR A 33 5.66 23.62 -9.27
CA TYR A 33 5.36 23.56 -10.70
C TYR A 33 4.73 24.88 -11.16
N ARG A 34 5.29 25.47 -12.21
CA ARG A 34 4.77 26.70 -12.80
C ARG A 34 4.06 26.38 -14.11
N PHE A 35 2.79 26.72 -14.20
CA PHE A 35 1.96 26.45 -15.36
C PHE A 35 2.31 27.36 -16.52
N ARG A 36 2.34 26.80 -17.73
CA ARG A 36 2.39 27.57 -18.98
C ARG A 36 1.01 28.18 -19.25
N ASN A 37 -0.04 27.41 -19.00
CA ASN A 37 -1.42 27.87 -18.99
C ASN A 37 -2.04 27.76 -17.58
N PRO A 38 -2.00 28.83 -16.78
CA PRO A 38 -2.58 28.83 -15.44
C PRO A 38 -4.10 28.64 -15.42
N ASN A 39 -4.82 28.83 -16.54
CA ASN A 39 -6.26 28.58 -16.59
C ASN A 39 -6.60 27.10 -16.39
N LEU A 40 -5.69 26.17 -16.73
CA LEU A 40 -5.89 24.75 -16.43
C LEU A 40 -6.01 24.52 -14.91
N LEU A 41 -5.21 25.24 -14.12
CA LEU A 41 -5.30 25.19 -12.66
C LEU A 41 -6.58 25.89 -12.15
N VAL A 42 -6.98 27.01 -12.76
CA VAL A 42 -8.25 27.69 -12.41
C VAL A 42 -9.45 26.75 -12.64
N ASP A 43 -9.50 26.07 -13.78
CA ASP A 43 -10.55 25.11 -14.12
C ASP A 43 -10.56 23.95 -13.11
N ALA A 44 -9.37 23.40 -12.77
CA ALA A 44 -9.23 22.36 -11.73
C ALA A 44 -9.69 22.80 -10.33
N LEU A 45 -9.70 24.11 -10.06
CA LEU A 45 -10.12 24.70 -8.79
C LEU A 45 -11.53 25.30 -8.84
N THR A 46 -12.34 24.96 -9.84
CA THR A 46 -13.70 25.51 -10.00
C THR A 46 -14.73 24.38 -9.91
N HIS A 47 -15.51 24.38 -8.83
CA HIS A 47 -16.58 23.40 -8.60
C HIS A 47 -17.83 23.74 -9.41
N THR A 48 -18.62 22.72 -9.74
CA THR A 48 -19.86 22.82 -10.55
C THR A 48 -20.95 23.71 -9.96
N SER A 49 -20.89 23.97 -8.65
CA SER A 49 -21.79 24.93 -7.99
C SER A 49 -21.42 26.39 -8.25
N TYR A 50 -20.25 26.66 -8.81
CA TYR A 50 -19.84 27.99 -9.20
C TYR A 50 -20.46 28.32 -10.58
N PRO A 51 -21.16 29.48 -10.72
CA PRO A 51 -22.05 29.73 -11.85
C PRO A 51 -21.35 30.01 -13.19
N GLU A 52 -20.05 30.31 -13.17
CA GLU A 52 -19.31 30.80 -14.35
C GLU A 52 -18.01 30.02 -14.57
N GLY A 53 -17.71 29.69 -15.82
CA GLY A 53 -16.43 29.10 -16.23
C GLY A 53 -16.48 27.59 -16.48
N ALA A 54 -15.33 27.04 -16.87
CA ALA A 54 -15.16 25.59 -16.96
C ALA A 54 -14.94 25.02 -15.55
N THR A 55 -15.48 23.83 -15.33
CA THR A 55 -15.41 23.12 -14.05
C THR A 55 -14.31 22.07 -14.09
N TYR A 56 -13.91 21.59 -12.93
CA TYR A 56 -12.88 20.56 -12.83
C TYR A 56 -13.28 19.23 -13.49
N GLU A 57 -14.56 18.95 -13.77
CA GLU A 57 -15.06 17.62 -14.16
C GLU A 57 -14.37 17.03 -15.40
N ARG A 58 -14.02 17.87 -16.38
CA ARG A 58 -13.28 17.42 -17.57
C ARG A 58 -11.85 17.04 -17.25
N LEU A 59 -11.24 17.76 -16.30
CA LEU A 59 -9.89 17.48 -15.82
C LEU A 59 -9.90 16.27 -14.87
N GLU A 60 -10.88 16.14 -13.97
CA GLU A 60 -11.11 14.96 -13.12
C GLU A 60 -11.15 13.69 -13.98
N PHE A 61 -11.93 13.69 -15.06
CA PHE A 61 -12.02 12.54 -15.97
C PHE A 61 -10.66 12.07 -16.51
N VAL A 62 -9.78 13.02 -16.87
CA VAL A 62 -8.40 12.70 -17.31
C VAL A 62 -7.52 12.32 -16.11
N GLY A 63 -7.72 13.00 -14.98
CA GLY A 63 -6.93 12.88 -13.77
C GLY A 63 -7.02 11.51 -13.13
N ASP A 64 -8.22 10.94 -13.04
CA ASP A 64 -8.44 9.58 -12.54
C ASP A 64 -7.59 8.55 -13.30
N ALA A 65 -7.67 8.59 -14.63
CA ALA A 65 -6.91 7.68 -15.50
C ALA A 65 -5.39 7.88 -15.36
N VAL A 66 -4.93 9.13 -15.37
CA VAL A 66 -3.50 9.45 -15.41
C VAL A 66 -2.84 9.25 -14.04
N LEU A 67 -3.48 9.61 -12.93
CA LEU A 67 -2.95 9.30 -11.59
C LEU A 67 -2.92 7.79 -11.36
N GLY A 68 -3.98 7.09 -11.79
CA GLY A 68 -4.01 5.63 -11.77
C GLY A 68 -2.85 5.01 -12.54
N LEU A 69 -2.54 5.55 -13.72
CA LEU A 69 -1.39 5.11 -14.54
C LEU A 69 -0.05 5.45 -13.87
N ALA A 70 0.13 6.67 -13.37
CA ALA A 70 1.37 7.12 -12.73
C ALA A 70 1.71 6.27 -11.50
N ILE A 71 0.73 6.02 -10.64
CA ILE A 71 0.86 5.15 -9.47
C ILE A 71 1.16 3.71 -9.90
N SER A 72 0.45 3.18 -10.90
CA SER A 72 0.69 1.81 -11.39
C SER A 72 2.10 1.65 -11.96
N TYR A 73 2.56 2.63 -12.74
CA TYR A 73 3.90 2.66 -13.30
C TYR A 73 4.97 2.73 -12.21
N HIS A 74 4.76 3.56 -11.18
CA HIS A 74 5.65 3.61 -10.03
C HIS A 74 5.72 2.26 -9.29
N LEU A 75 4.57 1.63 -9.01
CA LEU A 75 4.52 0.34 -8.33
C LEU A 75 5.19 -0.77 -9.16
N TYR A 76 5.00 -0.77 -10.47
CA TYR A 76 5.64 -1.71 -11.39
C TYR A 76 7.18 -1.62 -11.32
N LEU A 77 7.72 -0.39 -11.29
CA LEU A 77 9.16 -0.18 -11.17
C LEU A 77 9.70 -0.45 -9.75
N ALA A 78 8.93 -0.11 -8.72
CA ALA A 78 9.33 -0.29 -7.33
C ALA A 78 9.33 -1.76 -6.89
N TYR A 79 8.48 -2.59 -7.50
CA TYR A 79 8.30 -4.00 -7.14
C TYR A 79 8.43 -4.94 -8.36
N PRO A 80 9.61 -5.05 -8.99
CA PRO A 80 9.80 -5.75 -10.27
C PRO A 80 9.56 -7.26 -10.22
N HIS A 81 9.60 -7.86 -9.02
CA HIS A 81 9.42 -9.30 -8.81
C HIS A 81 8.04 -9.66 -8.21
N LEU A 82 7.18 -8.66 -8.02
CA LEU A 82 5.88 -8.87 -7.40
C LEU A 82 4.86 -9.35 -8.43
N ASP A 83 4.05 -10.34 -8.05
CA ASP A 83 3.00 -10.86 -8.93
C ASP A 83 1.92 -9.81 -9.22
N THR A 84 1.24 -10.01 -10.36
CA THR A 84 0.19 -9.10 -10.85
C THR A 84 -0.98 -8.96 -9.88
N GLY A 85 -1.31 -10.00 -9.11
CA GLY A 85 -2.36 -9.98 -8.10
C GLY A 85 -2.02 -9.04 -6.96
N LYS A 86 -0.83 -9.16 -6.38
CA LYS A 86 -0.35 -8.26 -5.31
C LYS A 86 -0.14 -6.83 -5.79
N LEU A 87 0.34 -6.62 -7.01
CA LEU A 87 0.41 -5.30 -7.63
C LEU A 87 -0.98 -4.66 -7.76
N SER A 88 -2.00 -5.44 -8.12
CA SER A 88 -3.38 -4.97 -8.21
C SER A 88 -3.94 -4.54 -6.84
N VAL A 89 -3.63 -5.29 -5.78
CA VAL A 89 -3.99 -4.94 -4.39
C VAL A 89 -3.28 -3.65 -3.94
N LEU A 90 -1.98 -3.53 -4.21
CA LEU A 90 -1.20 -2.32 -3.92
C LEU A 90 -1.75 -1.09 -4.65
N ARG A 91 -2.13 -1.26 -5.92
CA ARG A 91 -2.76 -0.20 -6.70
C ARG A 91 -4.10 0.19 -6.07
N ALA A 92 -4.97 -0.77 -5.78
CA ALA A 92 -6.27 -0.51 -5.18
C ALA A 92 -6.18 0.15 -3.80
N ALA A 93 -5.07 -0.05 -3.07
CA ALA A 93 -4.80 0.61 -1.81
C ALA A 93 -4.36 2.09 -1.95
N ASN A 94 -3.63 2.40 -3.04
CA ASN A 94 -3.09 3.74 -3.28
C ASN A 94 -4.00 4.62 -4.14
N VAL A 95 -4.89 4.01 -4.94
CA VAL A 95 -5.79 4.68 -5.87
C VAL A 95 -7.22 4.56 -5.35
N THR A 96 -7.58 5.42 -4.40
CA THR A 96 -8.94 5.49 -3.85
C THR A 96 -9.37 6.93 -3.60
N THR A 97 -10.68 7.18 -3.67
CA THR A 97 -11.28 8.47 -3.32
C THR A 97 -10.87 8.92 -1.92
N GLU A 98 -10.86 8.02 -0.93
CA GLU A 98 -10.46 8.39 0.43
C GLU A 98 -8.98 8.80 0.49
N LYS A 99 -8.09 8.08 -0.21
CA LYS A 99 -6.66 8.39 -0.22
C LYS A 99 -6.41 9.79 -0.79
N PHE A 100 -7.03 10.11 -1.92
CA PHE A 100 -6.90 11.44 -2.53
C PHE A 100 -7.60 12.51 -1.70
N ALA A 101 -8.73 12.21 -1.05
CA ALA A 101 -9.38 13.16 -0.16
C ALA A 101 -8.50 13.54 1.04
N ARG A 102 -7.81 12.55 1.65
CA ARG A 102 -6.83 12.79 2.72
C ARG A 102 -5.64 13.62 2.24
N VAL A 103 -5.19 13.41 1.00
CA VAL A 103 -4.16 14.26 0.36
C VAL A 103 -4.65 15.70 0.27
N ALA A 104 -5.88 15.93 -0.23
CA ALA A 104 -6.45 17.27 -0.33
C ALA A 104 -6.55 17.98 1.02
N VAL A 105 -6.97 17.27 2.08
CA VAL A 105 -7.06 17.82 3.45
C VAL A 105 -5.67 18.14 4.00
N ARG A 106 -4.72 17.20 3.92
CA ARG A 106 -3.35 17.36 4.45
C ARG A 106 -2.64 18.57 3.83
N HIS A 107 -2.84 18.79 2.54
CA HIS A 107 -2.22 19.90 1.80
C HIS A 107 -3.12 21.15 1.75
N GLY A 108 -4.27 21.14 2.42
CA GLY A 108 -5.18 22.28 2.47
C GLY A 108 -5.71 22.70 1.10
N LEU A 109 -5.82 21.79 0.13
CA LEU A 109 -6.16 22.14 -1.27
C LEU A 109 -7.58 22.70 -1.40
N TYR A 110 -8.50 22.23 -0.56
CA TYR A 110 -9.90 22.66 -0.59
C TYR A 110 -10.09 24.16 -0.34
N GLN A 111 -9.17 24.83 0.37
CA GLN A 111 -9.30 26.27 0.62
C GLN A 111 -9.19 27.11 -0.66
N TYR A 112 -8.56 26.57 -1.71
CA TYR A 112 -8.39 27.22 -3.00
C TYR A 112 -9.54 26.94 -3.99
N LEU A 113 -10.47 26.05 -3.64
CA LEU A 113 -11.59 25.68 -4.51
C LEU A 113 -12.66 26.79 -4.54
N ARG A 114 -12.94 27.35 -5.71
CA ARG A 114 -14.12 28.19 -5.98
C ARG A 114 -15.37 27.33 -5.95
N ARG A 115 -16.31 27.71 -5.09
CA ARG A 115 -17.57 26.99 -4.89
C ARG A 115 -18.62 27.91 -4.31
N ASN A 116 -19.88 27.53 -4.48
CA ASN A 116 -21.01 28.16 -3.83
C ASN A 116 -21.94 27.08 -3.25
N SER A 117 -21.45 26.35 -2.25
CA SER A 117 -22.20 25.25 -1.62
C SER A 117 -21.83 25.12 -0.13
N PRO A 118 -22.62 25.72 0.79
CA PRO A 118 -22.34 25.66 2.22
C PRO A 118 -22.46 24.24 2.80
N THR A 119 -23.35 23.42 2.23
CA THR A 119 -23.49 22.01 2.63
C THR A 119 -22.26 21.16 2.28
N LEU A 120 -21.52 21.55 1.25
CA LEU A 120 -20.25 20.92 0.92
C LEU A 120 -19.16 21.30 1.94
N ASP A 121 -19.15 22.56 2.37
CA ASP A 121 -18.21 23.07 3.37
C ASP A 121 -18.36 22.34 4.71
N GLU A 122 -19.60 22.12 5.16
CA GLU A 122 -19.89 21.36 6.38
C GLU A 122 -19.34 19.93 6.29
N LYS A 123 -19.59 19.23 5.17
CA LYS A 123 -19.10 17.84 4.97
C LYS A 123 -17.58 17.75 4.91
N VAL A 124 -16.94 18.70 4.24
CA VAL A 124 -15.47 18.73 4.16
C VAL A 124 -14.87 19.04 5.51
N LYS A 125 -15.48 19.96 6.26
CA LYS A 125 -15.05 20.27 7.62
C LYS A 125 -15.17 19.06 8.54
N GLU A 126 -16.33 18.39 8.54
CA GLU A 126 -16.56 17.18 9.35
C GLU A 126 -15.52 16.09 9.06
N PHE A 127 -15.23 15.85 7.77
CA PHE A 127 -14.20 14.90 7.36
C PHE A 127 -12.79 15.35 7.77
N ALA A 128 -12.45 16.63 7.59
CA ALA A 128 -11.14 17.16 7.98
C ALA A 128 -10.90 17.08 9.50
N ASP A 129 -11.93 17.40 10.30
CA ASP A 129 -11.89 17.30 11.76
C ASP A 129 -11.64 15.84 12.17
N SER A 130 -12.32 14.86 11.53
CA SER A 130 -12.09 13.44 11.80
C SER A 130 -10.66 12.97 11.50
N ILE A 131 -10.00 13.53 10.47
CA ILE A 131 -8.61 13.19 10.14
C ILE A 131 -7.65 13.77 11.19
N SER A 132 -7.95 14.94 11.75
CA SER A 132 -7.08 15.59 12.74
C SER A 132 -7.03 14.85 14.09
N GLU A 133 -8.07 14.07 14.40
CA GLU A 133 -8.17 13.23 15.60
C GLU A 133 -7.55 11.83 15.40
N GLU A 134 -7.29 11.43 14.16
CA GLU A 134 -6.58 10.19 13.83
C GLU A 134 -5.07 10.45 13.92
N ALA A 135 -4.39 9.85 14.92
CA ALA A 135 -2.92 9.85 14.97
C ALA A 135 -2.35 9.25 13.67
N ASP A 136 -1.14 9.68 13.28
CA ASP A 136 -0.40 9.44 12.01
C ASP A 136 -0.25 7.96 11.52
N GLU A 137 -0.98 7.01 12.10
CA GLU A 137 -1.03 5.63 11.67
C GLU A 137 -1.77 5.49 10.33
N VAL A 138 -0.92 5.36 9.30
CA VAL A 138 -1.22 4.89 7.96
C VAL A 138 -2.16 3.70 8.04
N TYR A 139 -3.30 3.82 7.35
CA TYR A 139 -4.33 2.79 7.13
C TYR A 139 -5.53 2.78 8.08
N HIS A 140 -6.19 3.92 8.22
CA HIS A 140 -7.58 3.95 8.66
C HIS A 140 -8.49 4.29 7.48
N MET A 141 -9.53 3.47 7.27
CA MET A 141 -10.72 3.87 6.52
C MET A 141 -11.52 4.71 7.50
N SER A 142 -11.61 6.03 7.30
CA SER A 142 -12.37 6.88 8.21
C SER A 142 -13.81 6.38 8.27
N ALA A 143 -14.42 6.40 9.47
CA ALA A 143 -15.85 6.06 9.63
C ALA A 143 -16.76 6.99 8.80
N ILE A 144 -16.26 8.19 8.52
CA ILE A 144 -16.91 9.21 7.70
C ILE A 144 -16.55 8.99 6.24
N LYS A 145 -17.58 8.88 5.38
CA LYS A 145 -17.40 8.78 3.94
C LYS A 145 -16.72 10.05 3.41
N ALA A 146 -15.54 9.89 2.82
CA ALA A 146 -14.81 10.98 2.20
C ALA A 146 -15.66 11.74 1.17
N PRO A 147 -15.76 13.08 1.26
CA PRO A 147 -16.38 13.91 0.24
C PRO A 147 -15.66 13.76 -1.10
N LYS A 148 -16.40 13.32 -2.13
CA LYS A 148 -15.82 13.02 -3.45
C LYS A 148 -15.04 14.21 -4.05
N VAL A 149 -15.55 15.44 -3.84
CA VAL A 149 -14.91 16.68 -4.30
C VAL A 149 -13.44 16.78 -3.93
N LEU A 150 -13.02 16.25 -2.77
CA LEU A 150 -11.64 16.33 -2.33
C LEU A 150 -10.72 15.47 -3.20
N ALA A 151 -11.19 14.31 -3.64
CA ALA A 151 -10.48 13.48 -4.61
C ALA A 151 -10.50 14.13 -6.00
N ASP A 152 -11.68 14.62 -6.42
CA ASP A 152 -11.86 15.24 -7.74
C ASP A 152 -10.91 16.44 -7.94
N ILE A 153 -10.64 17.23 -6.89
CA ILE A 153 -9.65 18.33 -6.92
C ILE A 153 -8.24 17.80 -7.19
N VAL A 154 -7.82 16.74 -6.48
CA VAL A 154 -6.48 16.17 -6.64
C VAL A 154 -6.30 15.63 -8.05
N GLU A 155 -7.31 14.93 -8.57
CA GLU A 155 -7.36 14.42 -9.93
C GLU A 155 -7.37 15.56 -10.96
N GLY A 156 -8.17 16.59 -10.73
CA GLY A 156 -8.24 17.78 -11.57
C GLY A 156 -6.90 18.51 -11.67
N ILE A 157 -6.21 18.74 -10.55
CA ILE A 157 -4.88 19.37 -10.53
C ILE A 157 -3.85 18.48 -11.25
N ALA A 158 -3.93 17.16 -11.06
CA ALA A 158 -3.02 16.22 -11.74
C ALA A 158 -3.20 16.27 -13.26
N ALA A 159 -4.45 16.28 -13.74
CA ALA A 159 -4.75 16.46 -15.15
C ALA A 159 -4.27 17.81 -15.68
N ALA A 160 -4.46 18.89 -14.92
CA ALA A 160 -3.99 20.21 -15.30
C ALA A 160 -2.47 20.21 -15.53
N VAL A 161 -1.69 19.65 -14.60
CA VAL A 161 -0.23 19.50 -14.75
C VAL A 161 0.11 18.63 -15.94
N TYR A 162 -0.56 17.48 -16.10
CA TYR A 162 -0.30 16.53 -17.17
C TYR A 162 -0.55 17.11 -18.56
N VAL A 163 -1.63 17.88 -18.72
CA VAL A 163 -1.93 18.58 -19.99
C VAL A 163 -0.93 19.70 -20.22
N ASP A 164 -0.62 20.50 -19.20
CA ASP A 164 0.30 21.64 -19.32
C ASP A 164 1.75 21.21 -19.65
N CYS A 165 2.19 20.06 -19.12
CA CYS A 165 3.50 19.49 -19.41
C CYS A 165 3.54 18.66 -20.70
N ASN A 166 2.50 18.76 -21.54
CA ASN A 166 2.38 18.09 -22.84
C ASN A 166 2.40 16.55 -22.72
N LEU A 167 1.60 16.03 -21.79
CA LEU A 167 1.36 14.61 -21.53
C LEU A 167 2.60 13.86 -21.01
N ASN A 168 3.48 14.54 -20.27
CA ASN A 168 4.68 13.94 -19.71
C ASN A 168 4.41 13.36 -18.31
N LEU A 169 4.31 12.03 -18.25
CA LEU A 169 4.04 11.28 -17.02
C LEU A 169 5.15 11.41 -15.97
N GLU A 170 6.41 11.56 -16.38
CA GLU A 170 7.55 11.67 -15.46
C GLU A 170 7.56 13.02 -14.73
N ILE A 171 7.23 14.10 -15.45
CA ILE A 171 7.07 15.43 -14.86
C ILE A 171 5.90 15.41 -13.88
N LEU A 172 4.75 14.86 -14.29
CA LEU A 172 3.60 14.69 -13.41
C LEU A 172 3.97 13.94 -12.13
N TRP A 173 4.63 12.79 -12.27
CA TRP A 173 5.05 11.98 -11.13
C TRP A 173 5.99 12.75 -10.19
N THR A 174 6.94 13.50 -10.75
CA THR A 174 7.87 14.31 -9.96
C THR A 174 7.15 15.38 -9.13
N VAL A 175 6.13 16.02 -9.71
CA VAL A 175 5.29 17.00 -9.01
C VAL A 175 4.44 16.32 -7.94
N PHE A 176 3.73 15.24 -8.29
CA PHE A 176 2.70 14.64 -7.44
C PHE A 176 3.21 13.67 -6.39
N ARG A 177 4.38 13.06 -6.56
CA ARG A 177 4.93 12.07 -5.62
C ARG A 177 4.95 12.62 -4.19
N ARG A 178 5.40 13.86 -4.01
CA ARG A 178 5.46 14.52 -2.69
C ARG A 178 4.06 14.76 -2.09
N LEU A 179 3.07 15.03 -2.92
CA LEU A 179 1.69 15.22 -2.45
C LEU A 179 1.05 13.90 -2.02
N LEU A 180 1.33 12.82 -2.75
CA LEU A 180 0.76 11.48 -2.51
C LEU A 180 1.38 10.76 -1.29
N GLU A 181 2.48 11.27 -0.74
CA GLU A 181 3.12 10.68 0.44
C GLU A 181 2.29 10.91 1.74
N PRO A 182 2.27 9.92 2.65
CA PRO A 182 2.88 8.60 2.54
C PRO A 182 2.04 7.67 1.66
N MET A 183 2.68 6.98 0.72
CA MET A 183 2.05 5.94 -0.09
C MET A 183 2.02 4.61 0.67
N VAL A 184 1.04 3.77 0.32
CA VAL A 184 0.93 2.43 0.84
C VAL A 184 1.97 1.55 0.15
N THR A 185 2.86 0.97 0.95
CA THR A 185 3.87 0.00 0.54
C THR A 185 3.44 -1.43 0.86
N LEU A 186 4.16 -2.42 0.31
CA LEU A 186 3.92 -3.83 0.63
C LEU A 186 4.02 -4.10 2.13
N GLU A 187 4.98 -3.47 2.82
CA GLU A 187 5.15 -3.59 4.27
C GLU A 187 3.94 -3.05 5.04
N THR A 188 3.43 -1.88 4.66
CA THR A 188 2.23 -1.31 5.29
C THR A 188 0.96 -2.09 4.98
N LEU A 189 0.88 -2.73 3.81
CA LEU A 189 -0.23 -3.65 3.47
C LEU A 189 -0.13 -4.99 4.18
N GLN A 190 1.08 -5.49 4.40
CA GLN A 190 1.33 -6.73 5.16
C GLN A 190 1.07 -6.54 6.65
N ARG A 191 1.20 -5.31 7.17
CA ARG A 191 0.53 -4.85 8.40
C ARG A 191 -0.99 -4.73 8.14
N ARG A 192 -1.62 -5.84 7.72
CA ARG A 192 -3.03 -5.87 7.32
C ARG A 192 -3.90 -5.38 8.48
N PRO A 193 -4.90 -4.51 8.20
CA PRO A 193 -5.90 -4.19 9.19
C PRO A 193 -6.56 -5.49 9.68
N PRO A 194 -6.51 -5.78 10.98
CA PRO A 194 -7.08 -6.98 11.60
C PRO A 194 -8.52 -7.26 11.14
N VAL A 195 -9.27 -6.18 10.86
CA VAL A 195 -10.70 -6.21 10.50
C VAL A 195 -10.95 -6.88 9.16
N MET A 196 -10.10 -6.60 8.17
CA MET A 196 -10.24 -7.19 6.85
C MET A 196 -9.84 -8.66 6.86
N THR A 197 -8.78 -8.99 7.59
CA THR A 197 -8.30 -10.36 7.78
C THR A 197 -9.37 -11.25 8.43
N LEU A 198 -10.04 -10.73 9.46
CA LEU A 198 -11.12 -11.46 10.15
C LEU A 198 -12.34 -11.66 9.26
N PHE A 199 -12.76 -10.63 8.51
CA PHE A 199 -13.92 -10.73 7.62
C PHE A 199 -13.69 -11.75 6.49
N GLU A 200 -12.50 -11.75 5.89
CA GLU A 200 -12.13 -12.74 4.88
C GLU A 200 -12.07 -14.16 5.45
N PHE A 201 -11.52 -14.33 6.66
CA PHE A 201 -11.46 -15.63 7.35
C PHE A 201 -12.87 -16.20 7.56
N CYS A 202 -13.79 -15.42 8.12
CA CYS A 202 -15.17 -15.83 8.34
C CYS A 202 -15.88 -16.19 7.03
N ARG A 203 -15.72 -15.36 5.99
CA ARG A 203 -16.32 -15.63 4.67
C ARG A 203 -15.81 -16.94 4.04
N LYS A 204 -14.50 -17.20 4.12
CA LYS A 204 -13.91 -18.46 3.60
C LYS A 204 -14.42 -19.69 4.34
N GLN A 205 -14.65 -19.56 5.65
CA GLN A 205 -15.13 -20.64 6.51
C GLN A 205 -16.66 -20.75 6.55
N GLY A 206 -17.39 -19.91 5.80
CA GLY A 206 -18.85 -19.88 5.81
C GLY A 206 -19.47 -19.43 7.13
N LYS A 207 -18.71 -18.73 7.97
CA LYS A 207 -19.11 -18.29 9.32
C LYS A 207 -19.73 -16.91 9.31
N GLN A 208 -20.71 -16.68 10.20
CA GLN A 208 -21.39 -15.40 10.36
C GLN A 208 -20.64 -14.52 11.37
N LEU A 209 -20.18 -13.34 10.93
CA LEU A 209 -19.51 -12.35 11.77
C LEU A 209 -20.51 -11.28 12.24
N ASP A 210 -20.58 -11.04 13.55
CA ASP A 210 -21.35 -9.95 14.16
C ASP A 210 -20.44 -9.11 15.08
N ILE A 211 -20.64 -7.80 15.11
CA ILE A 211 -19.87 -6.88 15.97
C ILE A 211 -20.84 -6.02 16.75
N GLN A 212 -20.86 -6.19 18.06
CA GLN A 212 -21.76 -5.49 18.96
C GLN A 212 -21.01 -4.41 19.73
N TYR A 213 -21.71 -3.32 20.07
CA TYR A 213 -21.14 -2.19 20.80
C TYR A 213 -21.93 -1.94 22.08
N ARG A 214 -21.20 -1.68 23.17
CA ARG A 214 -21.73 -1.23 24.45
C ARG A 214 -20.98 0.02 24.88
N ASN A 215 -21.67 1.00 25.44
CA ASN A 215 -21.04 2.15 26.07
C ASN A 215 -20.99 1.94 27.59
N GLU A 216 -19.83 2.17 28.19
CA GLU A 216 -19.59 2.12 29.63
C GLU A 216 -18.89 3.41 30.07
N GLY A 217 -19.67 4.38 30.54
CA GLY A 217 -19.17 5.72 30.88
C GLY A 217 -18.66 6.47 29.63
N SER A 218 -17.39 6.92 29.67
CA SER A 218 -16.71 7.58 28.55
C SER A 218 -16.08 6.62 27.53
N LYS A 219 -16.19 5.30 27.73
CA LYS A 219 -15.56 4.28 26.89
C LYS A 219 -16.60 3.50 26.10
N CYS A 220 -16.33 3.29 24.82
CA CYS A 220 -17.02 2.36 23.95
C CYS A 220 -16.31 0.99 24.01
N ILE A 221 -17.09 -0.08 24.15
CA ILE A 221 -16.65 -1.46 24.14
C ILE A 221 -17.22 -2.10 22.88
N ALA A 222 -16.35 -2.61 22.01
CA ALA A 222 -16.72 -3.44 20.88
C ALA A 222 -16.48 -4.92 21.23
N SER A 223 -17.39 -5.79 20.83
CA SER A 223 -17.32 -7.24 21.03
C SER A 223 -17.59 -7.94 19.70
N VAL A 224 -16.69 -8.83 19.31
CA VAL A 224 -16.75 -9.55 18.04
C VAL A 224 -17.22 -10.97 18.27
N TYR A 225 -18.31 -11.34 17.59
CA TYR A 225 -18.93 -12.64 17.64
C TYR A 225 -18.82 -13.34 16.29
N VAL A 226 -18.48 -14.63 16.31
CA VAL A 226 -18.52 -15.49 15.13
C VAL A 226 -19.38 -16.70 15.44
N ASP A 227 -20.44 -16.91 14.66
CA ASP A 227 -21.46 -17.94 14.90
C ASP A 227 -22.07 -17.92 16.32
N GLY A 228 -22.13 -16.73 16.93
CA GLY A 228 -22.65 -16.51 18.28
C GLY A 228 -21.62 -16.69 19.41
N GLU A 229 -20.39 -17.12 19.13
CA GLU A 229 -19.31 -17.20 20.11
C GLU A 229 -18.49 -15.91 20.17
N LEU A 230 -18.25 -15.41 21.38
CA LEU A 230 -17.39 -14.23 21.59
C LEU A 230 -15.93 -14.60 21.35
N LEU A 231 -15.31 -13.97 20.35
CA LEU A 231 -13.92 -14.22 20.01
C LEU A 231 -12.96 -13.14 20.49
N GLY A 232 -13.43 -11.91 20.64
CA GLY A 232 -12.59 -10.81 21.08
C GLY A 232 -13.41 -9.58 21.46
N SER A 233 -12.82 -8.74 22.29
CA SER A 233 -13.40 -7.54 22.87
C SER A 233 -12.35 -6.44 22.95
N GLY A 234 -12.78 -5.20 22.82
CA GLY A 234 -11.90 -4.05 22.80
C GLY A 234 -12.58 -2.85 23.41
N SER A 235 -11.87 -2.08 24.23
CA SER A 235 -12.40 -0.87 24.85
C SER A 235 -11.54 0.34 24.50
N SER A 236 -12.19 1.45 24.14
CA SER A 236 -11.54 2.73 23.88
C SER A 236 -12.56 3.86 24.00
N GLU A 237 -12.11 5.11 24.14
CA GLU A 237 -12.99 6.29 24.08
C GLU A 237 -13.57 6.49 22.67
N GLN A 238 -12.88 5.98 21.65
CA GLN A 238 -13.31 5.99 20.24
C GLN A 238 -13.86 4.63 19.82
N LYS A 239 -15.02 4.63 19.16
CA LYS A 239 -15.76 3.43 18.73
C LYS A 239 -14.96 2.57 17.75
N GLU A 240 -14.22 3.20 16.85
CA GLU A 240 -13.43 2.57 15.80
C GLU A 240 -12.17 1.92 16.37
N THR A 241 -11.54 2.56 17.35
CA THR A 241 -10.38 2.02 18.08
C THR A 241 -10.79 0.83 18.95
N ALA A 242 -11.97 0.90 19.59
CA ALA A 242 -12.55 -0.24 20.31
C ALA A 242 -12.79 -1.43 19.37
N LYS A 243 -13.34 -1.18 18.16
CA LYS A 243 -13.54 -2.19 17.12
C LYS A 243 -12.22 -2.82 16.68
N LEU A 244 -11.17 -2.01 16.48
CA LEU A 244 -9.85 -2.51 16.08
C LEU A 244 -9.28 -3.49 17.10
N TYR A 245 -9.31 -3.12 18.39
CA TYR A 245 -8.83 -3.99 19.47
C TYR A 245 -9.63 -5.28 19.59
N ALA A 246 -10.96 -5.20 19.50
CA ALA A 246 -11.83 -6.37 19.57
C ALA A 246 -11.54 -7.37 18.45
N VAL A 247 -11.28 -6.86 17.26
CA VAL A 247 -10.93 -7.67 16.10
C VAL A 247 -9.51 -8.23 16.18
N GLN A 248 -8.55 -7.47 16.72
CA GLN A 248 -7.19 -7.97 16.96
C GLN A 248 -7.20 -9.15 17.92
N GLU A 249 -7.92 -9.03 19.03
CA GLU A 249 -8.09 -10.11 20.01
C GLU A 249 -8.78 -11.33 19.37
N ALA A 250 -9.85 -11.11 18.61
CA ALA A 250 -10.56 -12.17 17.89
C ALA A 250 -9.66 -12.91 16.89
N LEU A 251 -8.83 -12.18 16.14
CA LEU A 251 -7.91 -12.77 15.18
C LEU A 251 -6.82 -13.58 15.88
N GLN A 252 -6.29 -13.10 17.01
CA GLN A 252 -5.29 -13.82 17.80
C GLN A 252 -5.86 -15.11 18.40
N GLY A 253 -7.10 -15.09 18.90
CA GLY A 253 -7.80 -16.28 19.40
C GLY A 253 -8.11 -17.31 18.30
N LEU A 254 -8.46 -16.84 17.10
CA LEU A 254 -8.67 -17.73 15.94
C LEU A 254 -7.37 -18.36 15.44
N LEU A 255 -6.29 -17.59 15.39
CA LEU A 255 -4.96 -18.10 15.04
C LEU A 255 -4.45 -19.14 16.06
N ALA A 256 -4.88 -19.05 17.32
CA ALA A 256 -4.52 -20.00 18.37
C ALA A 256 -5.38 -21.30 18.36
N SER A 257 -6.58 -21.29 17.77
CA SER A 257 -7.56 -22.39 17.84
C SER A 257 -7.61 -23.29 16.60
N VAL A 258 -6.87 -22.97 15.53
CA VAL A 258 -6.73 -23.85 14.35
C VAL A 258 -5.85 -25.07 14.72
N PRO A 259 -6.35 -26.31 14.63
CA PRO A 259 -5.50 -27.49 14.62
C PRO A 259 -4.53 -27.37 13.44
N ARG A 260 -3.23 -27.49 13.70
CA ARG A 260 -2.18 -27.35 12.69
C ARG A 260 -2.25 -28.50 11.67
N ASP A 261 -3.14 -28.41 10.69
CA ASP A 261 -3.14 -29.26 9.50
C ASP A 261 -3.62 -28.45 8.29
N MET A 262 -2.71 -27.62 7.76
CA MET A 262 -2.39 -27.44 6.32
C MET A 262 -1.65 -26.10 6.15
N GLU A 263 -0.37 -26.25 5.78
CA GLU A 263 0.46 -25.25 5.08
C GLU A 263 0.42 -23.82 5.63
N THR A 264 0.91 -23.66 6.85
CA THR A 264 1.44 -22.38 7.32
C THR A 264 2.95 -22.41 7.25
N ASP A 265 3.51 -21.32 6.72
CA ASP A 265 4.93 -21.00 6.68
C ASP A 265 5.63 -21.48 7.93
N LYS A 266 6.44 -22.53 7.78
CA LYS A 266 7.46 -22.83 8.76
C LYS A 266 8.39 -21.63 8.76
N VAL A 267 8.38 -20.85 9.84
CA VAL A 267 9.65 -20.30 10.33
C VAL A 267 10.53 -21.53 10.50
N MET A 268 11.35 -21.78 9.50
CA MET A 268 12.16 -22.98 9.48
C MET A 268 13.17 -22.78 10.62
N GLU A 269 13.18 -23.68 11.59
CA GLU A 269 14.24 -23.68 12.59
C GLU A 269 15.54 -24.12 11.90
N GLU A 270 16.68 -23.61 12.33
CA GLU A 270 17.99 -23.96 11.75
C GLU A 270 18.35 -25.44 12.04
N GLU A 271 17.81 -25.98 13.14
CA GLU A 271 18.06 -27.35 13.57
C GLU A 271 17.40 -28.37 12.63
N GLY A 272 18.19 -29.32 12.11
CA GLY A 272 17.72 -30.32 11.15
C GLY A 272 17.49 -29.81 9.73
N ALA A 273 17.89 -28.57 9.40
CA ALA A 273 17.80 -28.03 8.04
C ALA A 273 18.55 -28.88 7.02
N ARG A 274 19.72 -29.42 7.37
CA ARG A 274 20.50 -30.33 6.51
C ARG A 274 19.70 -31.56 6.06
N LYS A 275 18.97 -32.19 6.99
CA LYS A 275 18.16 -33.38 6.70
C LYS A 275 17.01 -33.03 5.74
N ARG A 276 16.34 -31.90 5.99
CA ARG A 276 15.25 -31.40 5.15
C ARG A 276 15.71 -31.04 3.74
N LEU A 277 16.88 -30.42 3.58
CA LEU A 277 17.43 -30.13 2.25
C LEU A 277 17.74 -31.40 1.45
N ASN A 278 18.28 -32.44 2.11
CA ASN A 278 18.50 -33.73 1.48
C ASN A 278 17.19 -34.42 1.07
N GLU A 279 16.17 -34.37 1.93
CA GLU A 279 14.83 -34.91 1.63
C GLU A 279 14.19 -34.17 0.45
N LEU A 280 14.33 -32.83 0.39
CA LEU A 280 13.84 -32.01 -0.72
C LEU A 280 14.50 -32.36 -2.05
N CYS A 281 15.84 -32.49 -2.07
CA CYS A 281 16.58 -32.88 -3.27
C CYS A 281 16.17 -34.29 -3.74
N THR A 282 16.01 -35.22 -2.79
CA THR A 282 15.56 -36.58 -3.10
C THR A 282 14.15 -36.59 -3.70
N LYS A 283 13.21 -35.82 -3.10
CA LYS A 283 11.83 -35.69 -3.60
C LYS A 283 11.78 -35.13 -5.02
N ASN A 284 12.62 -34.14 -5.32
CA ASN A 284 12.66 -33.47 -6.62
C ASN A 284 13.63 -34.11 -7.63
N ARG A 285 14.25 -35.26 -7.27
CA ARG A 285 15.26 -35.97 -8.08
C ARG A 285 16.47 -35.09 -8.47
N TRP A 286 16.85 -34.17 -7.61
CA TRP A 286 18.07 -33.37 -7.76
C TRP A 286 19.29 -34.13 -7.22
N PRO A 287 20.51 -33.83 -7.71
CA PRO A 287 21.74 -34.28 -7.09
C PRO A 287 21.80 -33.90 -5.60
N ASN A 288 22.55 -34.68 -4.81
CA ASN A 288 22.70 -34.39 -3.39
C ASN A 288 23.40 -33.03 -3.17
N PRO A 289 22.95 -32.24 -2.17
CA PRO A 289 23.58 -30.96 -1.83
C PRO A 289 25.07 -31.12 -1.52
N CYS A 290 25.89 -30.24 -2.11
CA CYS A 290 27.33 -30.22 -1.91
C CYS A 290 27.71 -29.13 -0.89
N TYR A 291 28.28 -29.52 0.25
CA TYR A 291 28.71 -28.59 1.30
C TYR A 291 30.22 -28.33 1.22
N ARG A 292 30.63 -27.08 1.40
CA ARG A 292 32.04 -26.68 1.44
C ARG A 292 32.28 -25.72 2.60
N VAL A 293 33.26 -26.02 3.44
CA VAL A 293 33.72 -25.09 4.49
C VAL A 293 34.57 -24.00 3.83
N GLU A 294 34.15 -22.74 3.94
CA GLU A 294 34.80 -21.62 3.28
C GLU A 294 35.86 -20.95 4.14
N LYS A 295 35.61 -20.83 5.45
CA LYS A 295 36.53 -20.19 6.41
C LYS A 295 36.48 -20.87 7.77
N GLU A 296 37.65 -21.11 8.33
CA GLU A 296 37.87 -21.48 9.72
C GLU A 296 38.60 -20.31 10.40
N LEU A 297 37.94 -19.64 11.33
CA LEU A 297 38.43 -18.42 12.00
C LEU A 297 38.59 -18.68 13.50
N GLY A 298 39.78 -18.47 14.06
CA GLY A 298 40.00 -18.44 15.51
C GLY A 298 41.16 -19.31 16.00
N LEU A 299 41.57 -19.10 17.25
CA LEU A 299 42.51 -19.97 17.96
C LEU A 299 41.81 -21.29 18.30
N ALA A 300 42.56 -22.37 18.57
CA ALA A 300 42.02 -23.74 18.78
C ALA A 300 40.91 -23.87 19.85
N HIS A 301 40.67 -22.82 20.67
CA HIS A 301 39.63 -22.76 21.70
C HIS A 301 38.43 -21.85 21.32
N ASP A 302 38.43 -21.19 20.16
CA ASP A 302 37.32 -20.35 19.64
C ASP A 302 37.26 -20.40 18.10
N THR A 303 37.39 -21.61 17.53
CA THR A 303 37.28 -21.82 16.08
C THR A 303 35.82 -21.70 15.63
N ARG A 304 35.56 -20.83 14.66
CA ARG A 304 34.27 -20.67 13.97
C ARG A 304 34.36 -21.13 12.53
N PHE A 305 33.35 -21.86 12.10
CA PHE A 305 33.20 -22.41 10.76
C PHE A 305 32.11 -21.68 10.00
N ILE A 306 32.41 -21.30 8.76
CA ILE A 306 31.42 -20.83 7.78
C ILE A 306 31.35 -21.85 6.66
N CYS A 307 30.14 -22.26 6.31
CA CYS A 307 29.90 -23.28 5.28
C CYS A 307 29.00 -22.70 4.19
N SER A 308 29.27 -23.06 2.94
CA SER A 308 28.37 -22.86 1.82
C SER A 308 27.82 -24.19 1.33
N VAL A 309 26.61 -24.15 0.78
CA VAL A 309 25.95 -25.30 0.17
C VAL A 309 25.57 -24.96 -1.26
N GLN A 310 25.81 -25.90 -2.17
CA GLN A 310 25.40 -25.85 -3.56
C GLN A 310 24.33 -26.90 -3.84
N VAL A 311 23.27 -26.51 -4.54
CA VAL A 311 22.20 -27.39 -5.02
C VAL A 311 22.00 -27.16 -6.51
N ASP A 312 22.14 -28.23 -7.29
CA ASP A 312 21.92 -28.21 -8.73
C ASP A 312 20.46 -28.59 -9.01
N THR A 313 19.71 -27.71 -9.67
CA THR A 313 18.31 -27.95 -10.04
C THR A 313 18.13 -27.86 -11.55
N LEU A 314 16.94 -28.22 -12.06
CA LEU A 314 16.59 -28.02 -13.47
C LEU A 314 16.55 -26.54 -13.90
N ALA A 315 16.38 -25.61 -12.96
CA ALA A 315 16.35 -24.17 -13.20
C ALA A 315 17.74 -23.51 -13.14
N GLY A 316 18.76 -24.24 -12.69
CA GLY A 316 20.12 -23.72 -12.52
C GLY A 316 20.80 -24.22 -11.25
N VAL A 317 22.05 -23.78 -11.06
CA VAL A 317 22.90 -24.07 -9.90
C VAL A 317 22.73 -22.97 -8.86
N PHE A 318 22.35 -23.33 -7.64
CA PHE A 318 22.15 -22.40 -6.54
C PHE A 318 23.23 -22.60 -5.49
N VAL A 319 23.77 -21.49 -4.97
CA VAL A 319 24.76 -21.50 -3.88
C VAL A 319 24.30 -20.55 -2.79
N SER A 320 24.37 -20.99 -1.53
CA SER A 320 24.05 -20.19 -0.36
C SER A 320 25.08 -20.41 0.74
N THR A 321 25.34 -19.38 1.53
CA THR A 321 26.33 -19.40 2.61
C THR A 321 25.63 -19.18 3.94
N GLY A 322 25.91 -20.03 4.92
CA GLY A 322 25.33 -19.96 6.26
C GLY A 322 26.13 -19.06 7.21
N ASP A 323 25.57 -18.83 8.40
CA ASP A 323 26.21 -18.05 9.45
C ASP A 323 27.42 -18.78 10.07
N SER A 324 28.32 -18.02 10.69
CA SER A 324 29.46 -18.58 11.42
C SER A 324 29.01 -19.35 12.66
N LYS A 325 29.41 -20.61 12.81
CA LYS A 325 29.08 -21.46 13.99
C LYS A 325 30.33 -22.05 14.63
N SER A 326 30.23 -22.42 15.92
CA SER A 326 31.34 -23.02 16.67
C SER A 326 31.63 -24.48 16.30
N ARG A 327 30.75 -25.15 15.55
CA ARG A 327 30.93 -26.53 15.07
C ARG A 327 30.66 -26.61 13.57
N GLY A 328 31.48 -27.38 12.85
CA GLY A 328 31.32 -27.58 11.39
C GLY A 328 29.93 -28.11 11.01
N LYS A 329 29.38 -29.09 11.75
CA LYS A 329 28.04 -29.64 11.50
C LYS A 329 26.91 -28.62 11.64
N ASP A 330 27.07 -27.65 12.54
CA ASP A 330 26.08 -26.61 12.79
C ASP A 330 26.19 -25.55 11.68
N SER A 331 27.40 -25.24 11.21
CA SER A 331 27.61 -24.35 10.06
C SER A 331 27.04 -24.92 8.75
N GLU A 332 27.11 -26.25 8.54
CA GLU A 332 26.45 -26.91 7.41
C GLU A 332 24.92 -26.84 7.52
N SER A 333 24.37 -26.97 8.73
CA SER A 333 22.92 -26.83 8.95
C SER A 333 22.46 -25.39 8.73
N SER A 334 23.29 -24.41 9.10
CA SER A 334 23.09 -22.99 8.79
C SER A 334 23.04 -22.72 7.28
N ALA A 335 24.00 -23.27 6.54
CA ALA A 335 24.05 -23.14 5.08
C ALA A 335 22.83 -23.79 4.42
N ALA A 336 22.44 -24.99 4.90
CA ALA A 336 21.25 -25.69 4.43
C ALA A 336 19.97 -24.90 4.68
N PHE A 337 19.88 -24.22 5.83
CA PHE A 337 18.75 -23.37 6.18
C PHE A 337 18.63 -22.17 5.24
N ALA A 338 19.73 -21.46 5.00
CA ALA A 338 19.78 -20.35 4.05
C ALA A 338 19.42 -20.78 2.62
N MET A 339 19.85 -21.98 2.20
CA MET A 339 19.48 -22.55 0.90
C MET A 339 18.00 -22.94 0.80
N LEU A 340 17.41 -23.48 1.87
CA LEU A 340 15.99 -23.84 1.88
C LEU A 340 15.10 -22.61 1.73
N ASN A 341 15.44 -21.50 2.40
CA ASN A 341 14.72 -20.24 2.24
C ASN A 341 14.87 -19.70 0.80
N LEU A 342 16.09 -19.73 0.24
CA LEU A 342 16.34 -19.34 -1.15
C LEU A 342 15.50 -20.16 -2.15
N LEU A 343 15.39 -21.47 -1.95
CA LEU A 343 14.59 -22.35 -2.81
C LEU A 343 13.08 -22.18 -2.62
N LEU A 344 12.62 -21.84 -1.40
CA LEU A 344 11.21 -21.58 -1.10
C LEU A 344 10.72 -20.27 -1.72
N GLU A 345 11.52 -19.20 -1.64
CA GLU A 345 11.24 -17.92 -2.29
C GLU A 345 11.04 -18.09 -3.81
N MET A 346 11.80 -19.00 -4.43
CA MET A 346 11.69 -19.32 -5.85
C MET A 346 10.50 -20.24 -6.18
N GLY A 347 10.11 -21.14 -5.26
CA GLY A 347 8.96 -22.04 -5.42
C GLY A 347 7.61 -21.31 -5.42
N HIS A 348 7.49 -20.20 -4.69
CA HIS A 348 6.30 -19.34 -4.73
C HIS A 348 6.22 -18.44 -5.98
N GLY A 349 7.27 -18.40 -6.80
CA GLY A 349 7.34 -17.67 -8.07
C GLY A 349 7.05 -18.50 -9.33
N CYS A 350 6.80 -19.81 -9.19
CA CYS A 350 6.47 -20.70 -10.30
C CYS A 350 5.31 -21.63 -9.93
N GLY A 351 4.10 -21.12 -10.07
CA GLY A 351 2.86 -21.87 -9.82
C GLY A 351 1.68 -21.25 -10.57
N HIS A 352 1.61 -21.61 -11.86
CA HIS A 352 0.51 -21.47 -12.83
C HIS A 352 -0.06 -20.09 -13.20
#